data_AF-A0A258W908-F1
#
_entry.id   AF-A0A258W908-F1
#
_cell.length_a   1.000
_cell.length_b   1.000
_cell.length_c   1.000
_cell.angle_alpha   90.00
_cell.angle_beta   90.00
_cell.angle_gamma   90.00
#
_symmetry.space_group_name_H-M   'P 1'
#
loop_
_entity.id
_entity.type
_entity.pdbx_description
1 polymer ?
#
loop_
_entity_poly.entity_id
_entity_poly.type
_entity_poly.pdbx_seq_one_letter_code
_entity_poly.pdbx_strand_id
1 'polypeptide(L)'
;MKFLQIFTALMFLVSAVPTWAQSQSTFKRTTATILFSSIGGGILGLSTLSFYGKPQEHTDNITNGVLIGLIAGVSYVLYDNYDQRSAANDNRLPQKLQQQALFQASDPSTNKKRGPDLSWPLLSFQYQW
;
A
#
# COMPACT_ATOMS: atom_id res chain seq x y z
N MET A 1 0.38 -8.13 -35.65
CA MET A 1 1.43 -7.16 -35.24
C MET A 1 1.01 -6.24 -34.09
N LYS A 2 -0.25 -5.75 -34.05
CA LYS A 2 -0.75 -4.90 -32.94
C LYS A 2 -0.64 -5.55 -31.55
N PHE A 3 -0.85 -6.87 -31.46
CA PHE A 3 -0.74 -7.64 -30.21
C PHE A 3 0.68 -7.63 -29.61
N LEU A 4 1.71 -7.64 -30.46
CA LEU A 4 3.12 -7.57 -30.03
C LEU A 4 3.45 -6.20 -29.46
N GLN A 5 2.92 -5.13 -30.05
CA GLN A 5 3.12 -3.76 -29.56
C GLN A 5 2.47 -3.54 -28.19
N ILE A 6 1.26 -4.06 -27.99
CA ILE A 6 0.56 -3.98 -26.69
C ILE A 6 1.35 -4.74 -25.61
N PHE A 7 1.85 -5.94 -25.94
CA PHE A 7 2.64 -6.74 -25.00
C PHE A 7 3.96 -6.05 -24.61
N THR A 8 4.63 -5.42 -25.58
CA THR A 8 5.89 -4.70 -25.34
C THR A 8 5.67 -3.44 -24.51
N ALA A 9 4.59 -2.70 -24.77
CA ALA A 9 4.21 -1.52 -23.98
C ALA A 9 3.85 -1.90 -22.52
N LEU A 10 3.16 -3.02 -22.32
CA LEU A 10 2.83 -3.53 -20.99
C LEU A 10 4.08 -3.92 -20.21
N MET A 11 5.04 -4.60 -20.84
CA MET A 11 6.33 -4.95 -20.21
C MET A 11 7.15 -3.72 -19.81
N PHE A 12 7.11 -2.65 -20.61
CA PHE A 12 7.80 -1.40 -20.28
C PHE A 12 7.13 -0.62 -19.14
N LEU A 13 5.82 -0.78 -18.94
CA LEU A 13 5.11 -0.17 -17.82
C LEU A 13 5.44 -0.85 -16.48
N VAL A 14 5.73 -2.15 -16.49
CA VAL A 14 6.04 -2.94 -15.29
C VAL A 14 7.47 -2.68 -14.77
N SER A 15 8.41 -2.27 -15.62
CA SER A 15 9.81 -2.02 -15.22
C SER A 15 10.01 -0.77 -14.36
N ALA A 16 9.02 0.12 -14.29
CA ALA A 16 9.07 1.34 -13.48
C ALA A 16 8.55 1.16 -12.04
N VAL A 17 8.18 -0.06 -11.63
CA VAL A 17 7.65 -0.30 -10.28
C VAL A 17 8.81 -0.45 -9.28
N PRO A 18 8.94 0.45 -8.28
CA PRO A 18 9.98 0.30 -7.26
C PRO A 18 9.74 -0.99 -6.46
N THR A 19 10.73 -1.87 -6.42
CA THR A 19 10.72 -3.09 -5.60
C THR A 19 11.15 -2.75 -4.17
N TRP A 20 10.17 -2.61 -3.28
CA TRP A 20 10.42 -2.42 -1.85
C TRP A 20 10.64 -3.78 -1.19
N ALA A 21 11.67 -3.90 -0.35
CA ALA A 21 11.94 -5.13 0.40
C ALA A 21 10.77 -5.45 1.34
N GLN A 22 9.90 -6.36 0.93
CA GLN A 22 8.72 -6.78 1.70
C GLN A 22 9.12 -7.91 2.66
N SER A 23 8.76 -7.78 3.94
CA SER A 23 8.96 -8.84 4.93
C SER A 23 8.33 -10.16 4.45
N GLN A 24 9.02 -11.29 4.65
CA GLN A 24 8.60 -12.61 4.16
C GLN A 24 7.20 -13.03 4.66
N SER A 25 6.80 -12.57 5.86
CA SER A 25 5.44 -12.74 6.41
C SER A 25 4.41 -11.98 5.56
N THR A 26 4.68 -10.71 5.27
CA THR A 26 3.82 -9.85 4.45
C THR A 26 3.76 -10.34 3.02
N PHE A 27 4.84 -10.90 2.48
CA PHE A 27 4.88 -11.51 1.16
C PHE A 27 3.93 -12.70 1.06
N LYS A 28 3.97 -13.63 2.02
CA LYS A 28 3.06 -14.80 2.04
C LYS A 28 1.59 -14.37 2.08
N ARG A 29 1.24 -13.42 2.95
CA ARG A 29 -0.13 -12.90 3.08
C ARG A 29 -0.57 -12.22 1.78
N THR A 30 0.26 -11.34 1.22
CA THR A 30 -0.01 -10.63 -0.03
C THR A 30 -0.23 -11.60 -1.19
N THR A 31 0.67 -12.55 -1.37
CA THR A 31 0.59 -13.56 -2.44
C THR A 31 -0.66 -14.42 -2.28
N ALA A 32 -0.98 -14.87 -1.05
CA ALA A 32 -2.21 -15.61 -0.80
C ALA A 32 -3.46 -14.80 -1.17
N THR A 33 -3.55 -13.54 -0.75
CA THR A 33 -4.68 -12.65 -1.07
C THR A 33 -4.84 -12.48 -2.59
N ILE A 34 -3.75 -12.23 -3.33
CA ILE A 34 -3.79 -12.08 -4.78
C ILE A 34 -4.25 -13.38 -5.45
N LEU A 35 -3.72 -14.53 -5.01
CA LEU A 35 -4.09 -15.84 -5.55
C LEU A 35 -5.57 -16.16 -5.29
N PHE A 36 -6.07 -15.99 -4.07
CA PHE A 36 -7.48 -16.22 -3.75
C PHE A 36 -8.41 -15.31 -4.54
N SER A 37 -8.05 -14.03 -4.69
CA SER A 37 -8.81 -13.08 -5.51
C SER A 37 -8.83 -13.47 -6.99
N SER A 38 -7.69 -13.94 -7.51
CA SER A 38 -7.56 -14.37 -8.91
C SER A 38 -8.36 -15.65 -9.19
N ILE A 39 -8.32 -16.62 -8.27
CA ILE A 39 -9.12 -17.86 -8.36
C ILE A 39 -10.61 -17.53 -8.24
N GLY A 40 -10.99 -16.65 -7.30
CA GLY A 40 -12.38 -16.18 -7.15
C GLY A 40 -12.89 -15.50 -8.42
N GLY A 41 -12.08 -14.64 -9.03
CA GLY A 41 -12.38 -14.02 -10.33
C GLY A 41 -12.48 -15.03 -11.47
N GLY A 42 -11.62 -16.05 -11.48
CA GLY A 42 -11.69 -17.15 -12.44
C GLY A 42 -12.96 -18.00 -12.31
N ILE A 43 -13.39 -18.30 -11.08
CA ILE A 43 -14.67 -19.00 -10.81
C ILE A 43 -15.85 -18.15 -11.27
N LEU A 44 -15.81 -16.83 -11.02
CA LEU A 44 -16.80 -15.89 -11.52
C LEU A 44 -16.82 -15.85 -13.05
N GLY A 45 -15.67 -15.85 -13.71
CA GLY A 45 -15.54 -15.94 -15.18
C GLY A 45 -16.08 -17.26 -15.73
N LEU A 46 -15.78 -18.40 -15.08
CA LEU A 46 -16.34 -19.71 -15.40
C LEU A 46 -17.88 -19.74 -15.28
N SER A 47 -18.45 -19.04 -14.31
CA SER A 47 -19.91 -18.95 -14.15
C SER A 47 -20.62 -18.31 -15.36
N THR A 48 -19.91 -17.48 -16.12
CA THR A 48 -20.45 -16.84 -17.33
C THR A 48 -20.37 -17.72 -18.59
N LEU A 49 -19.61 -18.83 -18.57
CA LEU A 49 -19.49 -19.75 -19.70
C LEU A 49 -20.69 -20.68 -19.87
N SER A 50 -21.37 -21.00 -18.76
CA SER A 50 -22.44 -22.02 -18.72
C SER A 50 -23.67 -21.69 -19.57
N PHE A 51 -23.75 -20.46 -20.12
CA PHE A 51 -24.90 -19.95 -20.84
C PHE A 51 -24.73 -19.86 -22.36
N TYR A 52 -23.59 -20.28 -22.92
CA TYR A 52 -23.36 -20.24 -24.37
C TYR A 52 -23.08 -21.62 -24.96
N GLY A 53 -23.84 -21.98 -26.00
CA GLY A 53 -23.94 -23.34 -26.56
C GLY A 53 -22.69 -23.92 -27.22
N LYS A 54 -21.60 -23.17 -27.39
CA LYS A 54 -20.31 -23.67 -27.91
C LYS A 54 -19.18 -23.36 -26.91
N PRO A 55 -18.79 -24.31 -26.04
CA PRO A 55 -17.83 -24.06 -24.95
C PRO A 55 -16.40 -23.70 -25.41
N GLN A 56 -16.05 -23.96 -26.67
CA GLN A 56 -14.72 -23.69 -27.24
C GLN A 56 -14.45 -22.22 -27.56
N GLU A 57 -15.47 -21.37 -27.73
CA GLU A 57 -15.27 -19.95 -28.12
C GLU A 57 -15.28 -18.98 -26.92
N HIS A 58 -15.61 -19.46 -25.71
CA HIS A 58 -15.87 -18.56 -24.58
C HIS A 58 -14.86 -18.68 -23.44
N THR A 59 -13.84 -19.54 -23.54
CA THR A 59 -12.76 -19.67 -22.54
C THR A 59 -12.06 -18.36 -22.21
N ASP A 60 -12.14 -17.37 -23.10
CA ASP A 60 -11.67 -16.00 -22.90
C ASP A 60 -12.30 -15.31 -21.69
N ASN A 61 -13.54 -15.68 -21.32
CA ASN A 61 -14.21 -15.14 -20.13
C ASN A 61 -13.57 -15.64 -18.83
N ILE A 62 -12.96 -16.83 -18.83
CA ILE A 62 -12.20 -17.34 -17.69
C ILE A 62 -10.94 -16.50 -17.52
N THR A 63 -10.21 -16.28 -18.62
CA THR A 63 -9.01 -15.43 -18.64
C THR A 63 -9.33 -14.02 -18.18
N ASN A 64 -10.43 -13.44 -18.67
CA ASN A 64 -10.89 -12.12 -18.23
C ASN A 64 -11.28 -12.10 -16.75
N GLY A 65 -11.98 -13.13 -16.26
CA GLY A 65 -12.32 -13.26 -14.85
C GLY A 65 -11.10 -13.34 -13.95
N VAL A 66 -10.10 -14.15 -14.32
CA VAL A 66 -8.81 -14.23 -13.60
C VAL A 66 -8.09 -12.88 -13.62
N LEU A 67 -8.08 -12.20 -14.77
CA LEU A 67 -7.42 -10.90 -14.91
C LEU A 67 -8.06 -9.83 -14.03
N ILE A 68 -9.39 -9.75 -14.02
CA ILE A 68 -10.15 -8.84 -13.14
C ILE A 68 -9.90 -9.20 -11.67
N GLY A 69 -9.93 -10.48 -11.33
CA GLY A 69 -9.64 -10.97 -9.98
C GLY A 69 -8.22 -10.61 -9.51
N LEU A 70 -7.24 -10.67 -10.41
CA LEU A 70 -5.86 -10.29 -10.13
C LEU A 70 -5.72 -8.78 -9.90
N ILE A 71 -6.32 -7.95 -10.75
CA ILE A 71 -6.31 -6.49 -10.61
C ILE A 71 -6.99 -6.08 -9.29
N ALA A 72 -8.14 -6.65 -8.97
CA ALA A 72 -8.85 -6.41 -7.72
C ALA A 72 -8.01 -6.82 -6.50
N GLY A 73 -7.37 -7.99 -6.57
CA GLY A 73 -6.52 -8.50 -5.49
C GLY A 73 -5.30 -7.62 -5.22
N VAL A 74 -4.60 -7.19 -6.27
CA VAL A 74 -3.46 -6.26 -6.16
C VAL A 74 -3.92 -4.92 -5.58
N SER A 75 -5.04 -4.38 -6.08
CA SER A 75 -5.60 -3.11 -5.61
C SER A 75 -5.97 -3.17 -4.12
N TYR A 76 -6.59 -4.26 -3.69
CA TYR A 76 -6.96 -4.49 -2.29
C TYR A 76 -5.74 -4.57 -1.37
N VAL A 77 -4.71 -5.33 -1.77
CA VAL A 77 -3.45 -5.41 -1.02
C VAL A 77 -2.81 -4.03 -0.89
N LEU A 78 -2.82 -3.23 -1.96
CA LEU A 78 -2.24 -1.88 -1.94
C LEU A 78 -2.94 -0.99 -0.91
N TYR A 79 -4.28 -1.06 -0.85
CA TYR A 79 -5.09 -0.34 0.13
C TYR A 79 -4.82 -0.79 1.57
N ASP A 80 -4.81 -2.11 1.82
CA ASP A 80 -4.54 -2.69 3.16
C ASP A 80 -3.13 -2.33 3.66
N ASN A 81 -2.13 -2.34 2.77
CA ASN A 81 -0.76 -1.94 3.12
C ASN A 81 -0.63 -0.43 3.38
N TYR A 82 -1.41 0.41 2.69
CA TYR A 82 -1.40 1.85 2.91
C TYR A 82 -1.99 2.22 4.27
N ASP A 83 -3.11 1.59 4.63
CA ASP A 83 -3.77 1.82 5.93
C ASP A 83 -2.90 1.34 7.10
N GLN A 84 -2.31 0.14 6.97
CA GLN A 84 -1.36 -0.39 7.97
C GLN A 84 -0.11 0.50 8.14
N ARG A 85 0.41 1.10 7.05
CA ARG A 85 1.53 2.06 7.15
C ARG A 85 1.13 3.33 7.89
N SER A 86 -0.08 3.81 7.67
CA SER A 86 -0.60 5.03 8.31
C SER A 86 -0.78 4.81 9.81
N ALA A 87 -1.42 3.70 10.20
CA ALA A 87 -1.59 3.32 11.61
C ALA A 87 -0.26 3.00 12.32
N ALA A 88 0.70 2.39 11.62
CA ALA A 88 2.02 2.11 12.20
C ALA A 88 2.89 3.36 12.38
N ASN A 89 2.74 4.38 11.52
CA ASN A 89 3.53 5.61 11.62
C ASN A 89 3.06 6.48 12.78
N ASP A 90 1.74 6.59 12.99
CA ASP A 90 1.15 7.36 14.09
C ASP A 90 1.65 6.86 15.47
N ASN A 91 1.69 5.54 15.67
CA ASN A 91 2.20 4.94 16.92
C ASN A 91 3.71 5.08 17.13
N ARG A 92 4.51 5.36 16.08
CA ARG A 92 5.97 5.50 16.17
C ARG A 92 6.43 6.91 16.53
N LEU A 93 5.65 7.93 16.18
CA LEU A 93 5.91 9.32 16.55
C LEU A 93 6.04 9.53 18.07
N PRO A 94 5.11 9.05 18.93
CA PRO A 94 5.24 9.22 20.38
C PRO A 94 6.43 8.46 20.96
N GLN A 95 6.78 7.29 20.42
CA GLN A 95 7.95 6.53 20.88
C GLN A 95 9.27 7.25 20.56
N LYS A 96 9.40 7.84 19.37
CA LYS A 96 10.59 8.62 19.00
C LYS A 96 10.76 9.86 19.88
N LEU A 97 9.66 10.56 20.17
CA LEU A 97 9.67 11.73 21.06
C LEU A 97 10.07 11.36 22.49
N GLN A 98 9.58 10.23 23.01
CA GLN A 98 9.99 9.73 24.33
C GLN A 98 11.46 9.31 24.37
N GLN A 99 11.95 8.60 23.35
CA GLN A 99 13.36 8.20 23.27
C GLN A 99 14.28 9.42 23.18
N GLN A 100 13.90 10.46 22.44
CA GLN A 100 14.66 11.71 22.38
C GLN A 100 14.68 12.43 23.73
N ALA A 101 13.55 12.49 24.44
CA ALA A 101 13.49 13.09 25.78
C ALA A 101 14.35 12.34 26.81
N LEU A 102 14.38 11.01 26.74
CA LEU A 102 15.24 10.16 27.57
C LEU A 102 16.72 10.33 27.23
N PHE A 103 17.08 10.42 25.95
CA PHE A 103 18.46 10.64 25.52
C PHE A 103 18.96 12.03 25.93
N GLN A 104 18.10 13.05 25.80
CA GLN A 104 18.38 14.41 26.23
C GLN A 104 18.52 14.54 27.75
N ALA A 105 17.77 13.75 28.52
CA ALA A 105 17.92 13.67 29.98
C ALA A 105 19.20 12.94 30.43
N SER A 106 19.81 12.13 29.56
CA SER A 106 21.04 11.39 29.84
C SER A 106 22.33 12.13 29.47
N ASP A 107 22.25 13.30 28.84
CA ASP A 107 23.41 14.12 28.47
C ASP A 107 23.83 15.05 29.63
N PRO A 108 24.98 14.81 30.29
CA PRO A 108 25.44 15.58 31.44
C PRO A 108 25.93 17.00 31.08
N SER A 109 25.96 17.39 29.80
CA SER A 109 26.44 18.71 29.36
C SER A 109 25.40 19.83 29.42
N THR A 110 24.13 19.52 29.67
CA THR A 110 23.03 20.51 29.71
C THR A 110 22.78 21.09 31.11
N ASN A 111 23.83 21.31 31.90
CA ASN A 111 23.75 22.14 33.10
C ASN A 111 24.15 23.59 32.77
N LYS A 112 23.30 24.29 32.01
CA LYS A 112 23.26 25.75 32.13
C LYS A 112 21.85 26.26 31.86
N LYS A 113 21.25 26.72 32.96
CA LYS A 113 20.13 27.66 33.07
C LYS A 113 18.74 27.03 33.02
N ARG A 114 18.23 26.78 34.23
CA ARG A 114 16.81 26.82 34.54
C ARG A 114 16.31 28.25 34.29
N GLY A 115 15.33 28.38 33.40
CA GLY A 115 14.46 29.54 33.23
C GLY A 115 13.19 29.05 32.52
N PRO A 116 11.98 29.44 32.95
CA PRO A 116 10.75 29.05 32.28
C PRO A 116 10.55 29.93 31.05
N ASP A 117 11.22 29.61 29.95
CA ASP A 117 11.02 30.31 28.68
C ASP A 117 9.87 29.65 27.94
N LEU A 118 8.67 29.92 28.46
CA LEU A 118 7.39 29.62 27.85
C LEU A 118 7.18 30.56 26.65
N SER A 119 8.00 30.40 25.60
CA SER A 119 7.94 31.18 24.37
C SER A 119 7.43 30.31 23.23
N TRP A 120 6.10 30.22 23.14
CA TRP A 120 5.41 29.83 21.92
C TRP A 120 5.15 31.08 21.09
N PRO A 121 5.75 31.26 19.90
CA PRO A 121 5.39 32.36 19.03
C PRO A 121 4.70 31.82 17.78
N LEU A 122 3.51 31.21 17.88
CA LEU A 122 2.75 30.83 16.70
C LEU A 122 1.24 30.85 16.96
N LEU A 123 0.67 32.04 17.17
CA LEU A 123 -0.68 32.47 16.76
C LEU A 123 -1.05 33.78 17.49
N SER A 124 -0.52 34.91 17.03
CA SER A 124 -1.13 36.21 17.33
C SER A 124 -1.68 36.80 16.04
N PHE A 125 -2.89 36.40 15.66
CA PHE A 125 -3.70 37.21 14.76
C PHE A 125 -4.31 38.33 15.60
N GLN A 126 -3.75 39.53 15.52
CA GLN A 126 -4.37 40.73 16.06
C GLN A 126 -4.76 41.63 14.89
N TYR A 127 -5.98 41.43 14.40
CA TYR A 127 -6.69 42.40 13.57
C TYR A 127 -7.31 43.44 14.49
N GLN A 128 -6.94 44.73 14.37
CA GLN A 128 -7.82 45.86 14.67
C GLN A 128 -7.51 47.02 13.70
N TRP A 129 -8.52 47.28 12.88
CA TRP A 129 -8.86 48.36 11.94
C TRP A 129 -7.93 49.56 11.80
#